data_AF-A0A934YZ24-F1
#
_entry.id   AF-A0A934YZ24-F1
#
_cell.length_a   1.000
_cell.length_b   1.000
_cell.length_c   1.000
_cell.angle_alpha   90.00
_cell.angle_beta   90.00
_cell.angle_gamma   90.00
#
_symmetry.space_group_name_H-M   'P 1'
#
loop_
_entity.id
_entity.type
_entity.pdbx_description
1 polymer ?
#
loop_
_entity_poly.entity_id
_entity_poly.type
_entity_poly.pdbx_seq_one_letter_code
_entity_poly.pdbx_strand_id
1 'polypeptide(L)'
;MLTFIFIVLIVLVLWAARIYNSLQKLAQNVRESSSNVQVAISKKLSLINQLIEVVKNYQTGEQLVQLKVSQDNSTAAMSSSYQQSGTVMNAIQGLAQRFPDLKANEQYHRLVNNIESCEAEIGKTRNHYNGMVKGYNSERLSIPTVFIARALGFGEAPYLQFDQSGATDPNSLKEFKTDDGERLQQLLSGAGNTIAKTTRNLTQQAGNAGKLLADKMKEAPSSAYFYMVSGGTPKGPVPLTDIHAMVASGSLPATVQISRPGSDEWQFISADPRAEVSPETTNGSSADVSA
;
A
#
# COMPACT_ATOMS: atom_id res chain seq x y z
N MET A 1 22.07 -6.63 20.94
CA MET A 1 20.89 -7.47 20.63
C MET A 1 19.80 -6.69 19.91
N LEU A 2 19.29 -5.57 20.47
CA LEU A 2 18.22 -4.77 19.85
C LEU A 2 18.61 -4.20 18.46
N THR A 3 19.82 -3.67 18.30
CA THR A 3 20.35 -3.16 17.02
C THR A 3 20.48 -4.25 15.97
N PHE A 4 20.89 -5.45 16.37
CA PHE A 4 20.97 -6.61 15.46
C PHE A 4 19.58 -7.01 14.96
N ILE A 5 18.57 -7.05 15.84
CA ILE A 5 17.18 -7.31 15.48
C ILE A 5 16.66 -6.27 14.47
N PHE A 6 16.98 -4.99 14.70
CA PHE A 6 16.56 -3.90 13.80
C PHE A 6 17.19 -4.01 12.40
N ILE A 7 18.48 -4.35 12.32
CA ILE A 7 19.18 -4.59 11.05
C ILE A 7 18.57 -5.77 10.29
N VAL A 8 18.30 -6.89 10.98
CA VAL A 8 17.66 -8.07 10.38
C VAL A 8 16.27 -7.73 9.83
N LEU A 9 15.48 -6.93 10.57
CA LEU A 9 14.17 -6.48 10.13
C LEU A 9 14.26 -5.64 8.84
N ILE A 10 15.18 -4.67 8.77
CA ILE A 10 15.38 -3.83 7.58
C ILE A 10 15.74 -4.69 6.37
N VAL A 11 16.66 -5.64 6.52
CA VAL A 11 17.06 -6.55 5.43
C VAL A 11 15.85 -7.35 4.92
N LEU A 12 15.01 -7.85 5.82
CA LEU A 12 13.82 -8.62 5.46
C LEU A 12 12.79 -7.77 4.70
N VAL A 13 12.60 -6.50 5.11
CA VAL A 13 11.71 -5.56 4.42
C VAL A 13 12.24 -5.21 3.02
N LEU A 14 13.53 -4.86 2.88
CA LEU A 14 14.14 -4.56 1.58
C LEU A 14 14.05 -5.75 0.63
N TRP A 15 14.23 -6.95 1.16
CA TRP A 15 14.13 -8.18 0.41
C TRP A 15 12.69 -8.47 -0.05
N ALA A 16 11.69 -8.29 0.83
CA ALA A 16 10.29 -8.41 0.45
C ALA A 16 9.88 -7.36 -0.61
N ALA A 17 10.38 -6.13 -0.50
CA ALA A 17 10.15 -5.08 -1.49
C ALA A 17 10.72 -5.45 -2.87
N ARG A 18 11.89 -6.10 -2.92
CA ARG A 18 12.47 -6.58 -4.19
C ARG A 18 11.56 -7.62 -4.87
N ILE A 19 11.05 -8.58 -4.09
CA ILE A 19 10.15 -9.62 -4.60
C ILE A 19 8.84 -9.01 -5.11
N TYR A 20 8.27 -8.06 -4.36
CA TYR A 20 7.07 -7.33 -4.77
C TYR A 20 7.27 -6.62 -6.11
N ASN A 21 8.35 -5.86 -6.26
CA ASN A 21 8.65 -5.14 -7.49
C ASN A 21 8.86 -6.08 -8.69
N SER A 22 9.48 -7.24 -8.46
CA SER A 22 9.66 -8.27 -9.49
C SER A 22 8.32 -8.83 -9.96
N LEU A 23 7.47 -9.26 -9.02
CA LEU A 23 6.13 -9.75 -9.31
C LEU A 23 5.26 -8.71 -10.02
N GLN A 24 5.31 -7.45 -9.59
CA GLN A 24 4.55 -6.36 -10.22
C GLN A 24 5.00 -6.15 -11.68
N LYS A 25 6.30 -6.22 -11.96
CA LYS A 25 6.83 -6.12 -13.32
C LYS A 25 6.34 -7.28 -14.20
N LEU A 26 6.38 -8.51 -13.69
CA LEU A 26 5.88 -9.69 -14.41
C LEU A 26 4.37 -9.61 -14.65
N ALA A 27 3.60 -9.17 -13.65
CA ALA A 27 2.17 -8.97 -13.77
C ALA A 27 1.84 -7.91 -14.84
N GLN A 28 2.62 -6.83 -14.91
CA GLN A 28 2.47 -5.81 -15.94
C GLN A 28 2.76 -6.36 -17.35
N ASN A 29 3.81 -7.19 -17.51
CA ASN A 29 4.10 -7.83 -18.79
C ASN A 29 2.96 -8.77 -19.25
N VAL A 30 2.31 -9.47 -18.30
CA VAL A 30 1.12 -10.29 -18.60
C VAL A 30 -0.04 -9.42 -19.06
N ARG A 31 -0.29 -8.26 -18.41
CA ARG A 31 -1.34 -7.32 -18.82
C ARG A 31 -1.07 -6.72 -20.20
N GLU A 32 0.15 -6.29 -20.46
CA GLU A 32 0.58 -5.76 -21.77
C GLU A 32 0.38 -6.80 -22.87
N SER A 33 0.90 -8.01 -22.67
CA SER A 33 0.74 -9.09 -23.66
C SER A 33 -0.72 -9.49 -23.88
N SER A 34 -1.56 -9.42 -22.84
CA SER A 34 -3.02 -9.60 -22.99
C SER A 34 -3.63 -8.54 -23.89
N SER A 35 -3.29 -7.26 -23.69
CA SER A 35 -3.77 -6.16 -24.53
C SER A 35 -3.34 -6.34 -25.99
N ASN A 36 -2.11 -6.79 -26.24
CA ASN A 36 -1.64 -7.07 -27.59
C ASN A 36 -2.46 -8.16 -28.30
N VAL A 37 -2.87 -9.22 -27.58
CA VAL A 37 -3.78 -10.24 -28.14
C VAL A 37 -5.14 -9.64 -28.49
N GLN A 38 -5.69 -8.79 -27.62
CA GLN A 38 -6.96 -8.10 -27.87
C GLN A 38 -6.88 -7.23 -29.13
N VAL A 39 -5.82 -6.42 -29.28
CA VAL A 39 -5.61 -5.58 -30.47
C VAL A 39 -5.56 -6.42 -31.75
N ALA A 40 -4.84 -7.55 -31.74
CA ALA A 40 -4.74 -8.44 -32.89
C ALA A 40 -6.11 -9.05 -33.29
N ILE A 41 -6.90 -9.49 -32.30
CA ILE A 41 -8.26 -9.99 -32.53
C ILE A 41 -9.16 -8.87 -33.09
N SER A 42 -9.14 -7.68 -32.50
CA SER A 42 -9.94 -6.54 -32.96
C SER A 42 -9.61 -6.15 -34.41
N LYS A 43 -8.33 -6.19 -34.80
CA LYS A 43 -7.89 -5.95 -36.17
C LYS A 43 -8.45 -7.00 -37.14
N LYS A 44 -8.41 -8.29 -36.79
CA LYS A 44 -9.04 -9.37 -37.58
C LYS A 44 -10.54 -9.14 -37.76
N LEU A 45 -11.26 -8.82 -36.69
CA LEU A 45 -12.70 -8.57 -36.74
C LEU A 45 -13.04 -7.38 -37.64
N SER A 46 -12.25 -6.29 -37.56
CA SER A 46 -12.39 -5.12 -38.42
C SER A 46 -12.19 -5.47 -39.90
N LEU A 47 -11.14 -6.24 -40.23
CA LEU A 47 -10.89 -6.69 -41.61
C LEU A 47 -12.00 -7.61 -42.13
N ILE A 48 -12.57 -8.48 -41.29
CA ILE A 48 -13.70 -9.33 -41.68
C ILE A 48 -14.94 -8.47 -41.95
N ASN A 49 -15.21 -7.43 -41.16
CA ASN A 49 -16.32 -6.52 -41.44
C ASN A 49 -16.14 -5.77 -42.77
N GLN A 50 -14.92 -5.32 -43.09
CA GLN A 50 -14.61 -4.76 -44.40
C GLN A 50 -14.82 -5.79 -45.52
N LEU A 51 -14.45 -7.06 -45.28
CA LEU A 51 -14.70 -8.15 -46.23
C LEU A 51 -16.20 -8.39 -46.45
N ILE A 52 -17.01 -8.35 -45.38
CA ILE A 52 -18.47 -8.46 -45.48
C ILE A 52 -19.04 -7.36 -46.39
N GLU A 53 -18.57 -6.12 -46.27
CA GLU A 53 -19.02 -5.01 -47.12
C GLU A 53 -18.69 -5.24 -48.60
N VAL A 54 -17.49 -5.76 -48.89
CA VAL A 54 -17.11 -6.15 -50.26
C VAL A 54 -18.04 -7.23 -50.80
N VAL A 55 -18.31 -8.28 -50.01
CA VAL A 55 -19.19 -9.39 -50.42
C VAL A 55 -20.64 -8.95 -50.62
N LYS A 56 -21.14 -8.03 -49.77
CA LYS A 56 -22.51 -7.47 -49.88
C LYS A 56 -22.77 -6.76 -51.21
N ASN A 57 -21.74 -6.21 -51.85
CA ASN A 57 -21.88 -5.60 -53.18
C ASN A 57 -22.17 -6.62 -54.28
N TYR A 58 -21.84 -7.90 -54.07
CA TYR A 58 -22.05 -8.99 -55.03
C TYR A 58 -23.30 -9.80 -54.74
N GLN A 59 -23.84 -9.73 -53.52
CA GLN A 59 -25.07 -10.43 -53.15
C GLN A 59 -25.90 -9.63 -52.14
N THR A 60 -27.12 -9.30 -52.55
CA THR A 60 -28.10 -8.54 -51.74
C THR A 60 -29.01 -9.42 -50.87
N GLY A 61 -28.95 -10.74 -50.99
CA GLY A 61 -29.93 -11.67 -50.39
C GLY A 61 -29.46 -12.51 -49.19
N GLU A 62 -28.15 -12.69 -48.94
CA GLU A 62 -27.67 -13.42 -47.75
C GLU A 62 -27.30 -12.48 -46.62
N GLN A 63 -27.89 -12.72 -45.45
CA GLN A 63 -27.60 -11.97 -44.23
C GLN A 63 -26.25 -12.41 -43.64
N LEU A 64 -25.16 -11.88 -44.19
CA LEU A 64 -23.88 -11.92 -43.50
C LEU A 64 -23.96 -11.03 -42.25
N VAL A 65 -23.87 -11.66 -41.08
CA VAL A 65 -23.88 -10.98 -39.79
C VAL A 65 -22.55 -10.22 -39.62
N GLN A 66 -22.63 -8.90 -39.44
CA GLN A 66 -21.47 -8.10 -39.06
C GLN A 66 -21.01 -8.51 -37.66
N LEU A 67 -19.71 -8.71 -37.51
CA LEU A 67 -19.11 -9.08 -36.24
C LEU A 67 -19.03 -7.84 -35.36
N LYS A 68 -19.49 -7.97 -34.10
CA LYS A 68 -19.37 -6.90 -33.13
C LYS A 68 -17.89 -6.71 -32.79
N VAL A 69 -17.30 -5.62 -33.28
CA VAL A 69 -16.06 -5.07 -32.74
C VAL A 69 -16.47 -4.35 -31.46
N SER A 70 -16.60 -5.12 -30.37
CA SER A 70 -17.10 -4.58 -29.11
C SER A 70 -16.12 -3.54 -28.55
N GLN A 71 -16.62 -2.38 -28.14
CA GLN A 71 -15.89 -1.46 -27.24
C GLN A 71 -15.74 -2.06 -25.83
N ASP A 72 -16.57 -3.06 -25.52
CA ASP A 72 -16.49 -3.84 -24.30
C ASP A 72 -15.32 -4.84 -24.45
N ASN A 73 -14.13 -4.42 -24.01
CA ASN A 73 -12.87 -5.17 -24.07
C ASN A 73 -12.84 -6.38 -23.10
N SER A 74 -14.00 -6.83 -22.62
CA SER A 74 -14.07 -8.01 -21.78
C SER A 74 -13.58 -9.23 -22.57
N THR A 75 -12.67 -9.97 -21.97
CA THR A 75 -12.01 -11.11 -22.62
C THR A 75 -13.02 -12.16 -23.11
N ALA A 76 -14.14 -12.32 -22.39
CA ALA A 76 -15.24 -13.20 -22.77
C ALA A 76 -15.95 -12.77 -24.07
N ALA A 77 -16.24 -11.48 -24.23
CA ALA A 77 -16.85 -10.95 -25.46
C ALA A 77 -15.91 -11.07 -26.67
N MET A 78 -14.60 -10.95 -26.45
CA MET A 78 -13.62 -11.10 -27.52
C MET A 78 -13.51 -12.54 -28.03
N SER A 79 -13.64 -13.53 -27.15
CA SER A 79 -13.59 -14.94 -27.55
C SER A 79 -14.81 -15.35 -28.36
N SER A 80 -16.01 -14.95 -27.95
CA SER A 80 -17.22 -15.24 -28.73
C SER A 80 -17.16 -14.59 -30.11
N SER A 81 -16.72 -13.32 -30.21
CA SER A 81 -16.51 -12.66 -31.50
C SER A 81 -15.44 -13.35 -32.35
N TYR A 82 -14.34 -13.81 -31.76
CA TYR A 82 -13.30 -14.53 -32.50
C TYR A 82 -13.79 -15.90 -33.01
N GLN A 83 -14.58 -16.64 -32.24
CA GLN A 83 -15.21 -17.87 -32.72
C GLN A 83 -16.18 -17.60 -33.88
N GLN A 84 -17.05 -16.61 -33.71
CA GLN A 84 -17.99 -16.19 -34.75
C GLN A 84 -17.26 -15.77 -36.04
N SER A 85 -16.06 -15.18 -35.90
CA SER A 85 -15.21 -14.79 -37.02
C SER A 85 -14.83 -15.96 -37.93
N GLY A 86 -14.59 -17.16 -37.36
CA GLY A 86 -14.32 -18.37 -38.13
C GLY A 86 -15.56 -18.83 -38.92
N THR A 87 -16.73 -18.82 -38.29
CA THR A 87 -18.01 -19.17 -38.95
C THR A 87 -18.31 -18.23 -40.11
N VAL A 88 -18.14 -16.91 -39.91
CA VAL A 88 -18.35 -15.90 -40.95
C VAL A 88 -17.36 -16.08 -42.10
N MET A 89 -16.09 -16.32 -41.80
CA MET A 89 -15.07 -16.55 -42.82
C MET A 89 -15.41 -17.79 -43.68
N ASN A 90 -15.85 -18.88 -43.06
CA ASN A 90 -16.28 -20.08 -43.79
C ASN A 90 -17.48 -19.80 -44.71
N ALA A 91 -18.47 -19.01 -44.25
CA ALA A 91 -19.59 -18.60 -45.08
C ALA A 91 -19.13 -17.75 -46.28
N ILE A 92 -18.23 -16.79 -46.06
CA ILE A 92 -17.66 -15.94 -47.13
C ILE A 92 -16.89 -16.77 -48.16
N GLN A 93 -16.13 -17.78 -47.73
CA GLN A 93 -15.44 -18.70 -48.66
C GLN A 93 -16.43 -19.52 -49.49
N GLY A 94 -17.52 -20.01 -48.89
CA GLY A 94 -18.59 -20.68 -49.62
C GLY A 94 -19.27 -19.77 -50.66
N LEU A 95 -19.45 -18.50 -50.32
CA LEU A 95 -19.94 -17.48 -51.25
C LEU A 95 -18.99 -17.23 -52.41
N ALA A 96 -17.69 -17.09 -52.14
CA ALA A 96 -16.69 -16.92 -53.19
C ALA A 96 -16.63 -18.11 -54.17
N GLN A 97 -17.00 -19.33 -53.74
CA GLN A 97 -17.14 -20.47 -54.65
C GLN A 97 -18.36 -20.36 -55.57
N ARG A 98 -19.46 -19.76 -55.08
CA ARG A 98 -20.71 -19.57 -55.84
C ARG A 98 -20.66 -18.36 -56.77
N PHE A 99 -19.81 -17.37 -56.48
CA PHE A 99 -19.68 -16.12 -57.23
C PHE A 99 -18.24 -15.93 -57.74
N PRO A 100 -17.91 -16.42 -58.95
CA PRO A 100 -16.56 -16.30 -59.53
C PRO A 100 -16.04 -14.86 -59.66
N ASP A 101 -16.93 -13.90 -59.93
CA ASP A 101 -16.57 -12.48 -60.06
C ASP A 101 -16.11 -11.87 -58.73
N LEU A 102 -16.71 -12.28 -57.61
CA LEU A 102 -16.25 -11.91 -56.27
C LEU A 102 -14.90 -12.54 -55.98
N LYS A 103 -14.72 -13.81 -56.35
CA LYS A 103 -13.45 -14.52 -56.16
C LYS A 103 -12.32 -13.87 -56.95
N ALA A 104 -12.59 -13.37 -58.16
CA ALA A 104 -11.60 -12.68 -58.99
C ALA A 104 -11.29 -11.24 -58.53
N ASN A 105 -12.06 -10.70 -57.58
CA ASN A 105 -11.89 -9.34 -57.10
C ASN A 105 -10.56 -9.18 -56.33
N GLU A 106 -9.74 -8.22 -56.73
CA GLU A 106 -8.43 -7.96 -56.10
C GLU A 106 -8.56 -7.52 -54.64
N GLN A 107 -9.55 -6.69 -54.31
CA GLN A 107 -9.82 -6.22 -52.95
C GLN A 107 -10.26 -7.38 -52.03
N TYR A 108 -11.02 -8.35 -52.56
CA TYR A 108 -11.36 -9.59 -51.83
C TYR A 108 -10.09 -10.36 -51.44
N HIS A 109 -9.22 -10.65 -52.42
CA HIS A 109 -7.96 -11.37 -52.17
C HIS A 109 -7.05 -10.62 -51.18
N ARG A 110 -6.94 -9.30 -51.31
CA ARG A 110 -6.14 -8.47 -50.40
C ARG A 110 -6.62 -8.58 -48.96
N LEU A 111 -7.95 -8.52 -48.74
CA LEU A 111 -8.54 -8.64 -47.41
C LEU A 111 -8.36 -10.06 -46.83
N VAL A 112 -8.55 -11.11 -47.63
CA VAL A 112 -8.32 -12.49 -47.19
C VAL A 112 -6.86 -12.69 -46.76
N ASN A 113 -5.89 -12.25 -47.57
CA ASN A 113 -4.47 -12.34 -47.23
C ASN A 113 -4.11 -11.55 -45.94
N ASN A 114 -4.71 -10.38 -45.75
CA ASN A 114 -4.53 -9.59 -44.53
C ASN A 114 -5.13 -10.30 -43.30
N ILE A 115 -6.28 -10.96 -43.46
CA ILE A 115 -6.92 -11.73 -42.38
C ILE A 115 -6.08 -12.95 -42.01
N GLU A 116 -5.54 -13.68 -42.99
CA GLU A 116 -4.61 -14.79 -42.76
C GLU A 116 -3.34 -14.33 -42.02
N SER A 117 -2.80 -13.18 -42.41
CA SER A 117 -1.66 -12.55 -41.72
C SER A 117 -1.99 -12.19 -40.27
N CYS A 118 -3.20 -11.67 -40.02
CA CYS A 118 -3.69 -11.41 -38.67
C CYS A 118 -3.88 -12.70 -37.86
N GLU A 119 -4.30 -13.80 -38.48
CA GLU A 119 -4.44 -15.09 -37.81
C GLU A 119 -3.08 -15.62 -37.32
N ALA A 120 -2.04 -15.51 -38.15
CA ALA A 120 -0.68 -15.84 -37.75
C ALA A 120 -0.16 -14.93 -36.62
N GLU A 121 -0.49 -13.63 -36.67
CA GLU A 121 -0.17 -12.64 -35.63
C GLU A 121 -0.86 -12.98 -34.29
N ILE A 122 -2.13 -13.39 -34.31
CA ILE A 122 -2.88 -13.85 -33.13
C ILE A 122 -2.21 -15.09 -32.52
N GLY A 123 -1.82 -16.07 -33.35
CA GLY A 123 -1.10 -17.25 -32.88
C GLY A 123 0.23 -16.90 -32.18
N LYS A 124 1.00 -15.98 -32.76
CA LYS A 124 2.28 -15.51 -32.19
C LYS A 124 2.09 -14.76 -30.88
N THR A 125 1.17 -13.80 -30.84
CA THR A 125 0.88 -12.99 -29.65
C THR A 125 0.32 -13.85 -28.50
N ARG A 126 -0.52 -14.84 -28.81
CA ARG A 126 -0.99 -15.83 -27.83
C ARG A 126 0.15 -16.65 -27.23
N ASN A 127 1.05 -17.18 -28.06
CA ASN A 127 2.19 -17.95 -27.57
C ASN A 127 3.11 -17.08 -26.69
N HIS A 128 3.30 -15.81 -27.07
CA HIS A 128 4.04 -14.85 -26.27
C HIS A 128 3.37 -14.57 -24.91
N TYR A 129 2.05 -14.32 -24.88
CA TYR A 129 1.27 -14.18 -23.65
C TYR A 129 1.43 -15.40 -22.74
N ASN A 130 1.25 -16.61 -23.27
CA ASN A 130 1.42 -17.84 -22.49
C ASN A 130 2.84 -17.99 -21.94
N GLY A 131 3.85 -17.51 -22.68
CA GLY A 131 5.22 -17.40 -22.18
C GLY A 131 5.36 -16.45 -20.98
N MET A 132 4.73 -15.27 -21.03
CA MET A 132 4.71 -14.31 -19.93
C MET A 132 3.96 -14.86 -18.71
N VAL A 133 2.80 -15.49 -18.92
CA VAL A 133 2.02 -16.17 -17.87
C VAL A 133 2.84 -17.26 -17.21
N LYS A 134 3.54 -18.08 -18.01
CA LYS A 134 4.43 -19.11 -17.47
C LYS A 134 5.52 -18.51 -16.59
N GLY A 135 6.18 -17.45 -17.04
CA GLY A 135 7.22 -16.75 -16.27
C GLY A 135 6.68 -16.23 -14.94
N TYR A 136 5.56 -15.50 -14.98
CA TYR A 136 4.88 -14.98 -13.80
C TYR A 136 4.46 -16.08 -12.82
N ASN A 137 3.77 -17.12 -13.31
CA ASN A 137 3.29 -18.21 -12.46
C ASN A 137 4.43 -19.02 -11.85
N SER A 138 5.53 -19.22 -12.58
CA SER A 138 6.72 -19.90 -12.07
C SER A 138 7.39 -19.11 -10.95
N GLU A 139 7.55 -17.80 -11.11
CA GLU A 139 8.12 -16.95 -10.06
C GLU A 139 7.19 -16.84 -8.85
N ARG A 140 5.88 -16.69 -9.08
CA ARG A 140 4.84 -16.68 -8.03
C ARG A 140 4.87 -17.94 -7.16
N LEU A 141 5.09 -19.11 -7.77
CA LEU A 141 5.14 -20.40 -7.08
C LEU A 141 6.50 -20.72 -6.46
N SER A 142 7.54 -19.96 -6.81
CA SER A 142 8.89 -20.20 -6.30
C SER A 142 8.99 -19.85 -4.81
N ILE A 143 9.78 -20.63 -4.06
CA ILE A 143 10.16 -20.26 -2.70
C ILE A 143 11.27 -19.22 -2.78
N PRO A 144 11.16 -18.10 -2.07
CA PRO A 144 10.17 -17.78 -1.03
C PRO A 144 9.03 -16.84 -1.48
N THR A 145 9.00 -16.47 -2.76
CA THR A 145 7.98 -15.62 -3.38
C THR A 145 6.55 -16.09 -3.10
N VAL A 146 6.29 -17.39 -3.02
CA VAL A 146 4.96 -17.97 -2.76
C VAL A 146 4.29 -17.46 -1.47
N PHE A 147 5.07 -17.18 -0.42
CA PHE A 147 4.54 -16.67 0.84
C PHE A 147 4.11 -15.20 0.72
N ILE A 148 4.93 -14.41 0.03
CA ILE A 148 4.71 -12.98 -0.19
C ILE A 148 3.56 -12.78 -1.19
N ALA A 149 3.55 -13.55 -2.27
CA ALA A 149 2.53 -13.51 -3.31
C ALA A 149 1.11 -13.72 -2.73
N ARG A 150 0.95 -14.74 -1.88
CA ARG A 150 -0.35 -15.04 -1.24
C ARG A 150 -0.77 -13.96 -0.26
N ALA A 151 0.17 -13.43 0.54
CA ALA A 151 -0.11 -12.36 1.51
C ALA A 151 -0.51 -11.05 0.83
N LEU A 152 0.11 -10.72 -0.32
CA LEU A 152 -0.08 -9.45 -1.03
C LEU A 152 -1.14 -9.52 -2.14
N GLY A 153 -1.73 -10.69 -2.41
CA GLY A 153 -2.81 -10.84 -3.39
C GLY A 153 -2.38 -11.00 -4.84
N PHE A 154 -1.15 -11.44 -5.09
CA PHE A 154 -0.73 -11.88 -6.41
C PHE A 154 -1.40 -13.22 -6.75
N GLY A 155 -2.49 -13.14 -7.51
CA GLY A 155 -3.27 -14.29 -7.98
C GLY A 155 -2.59 -15.03 -9.14
N GLU A 156 -3.16 -16.16 -9.53
CA GLU A 156 -2.70 -16.89 -10.71
C GLU A 156 -3.11 -16.22 -12.01
N ALA A 157 -2.18 -16.10 -12.97
CA ALA A 157 -2.50 -15.67 -14.32
C ALA A 157 -3.03 -16.88 -15.12
N PRO A 158 -4.21 -16.77 -15.75
CA PRO A 158 -4.74 -17.83 -16.59
C PRO A 158 -3.98 -17.92 -17.91
N TYR A 159 -3.84 -19.13 -18.45
CA TYR A 159 -3.31 -19.33 -19.80
C TYR A 159 -4.40 -19.10 -20.84
N LEU A 160 -4.04 -18.50 -21.97
CA LEU A 160 -4.91 -18.39 -23.13
C LEU A 160 -4.91 -19.72 -23.90
N GLN A 161 -6.02 -20.44 -23.81
CA GLN A 161 -6.29 -21.65 -24.59
C GLN A 161 -7.54 -21.41 -25.44
N PHE A 162 -7.38 -21.45 -26.76
CA PHE A 162 -8.50 -21.58 -27.68
C PHE A 162 -8.58 -23.07 -28.01
N ASP A 163 -9.54 -23.76 -27.41
CA ASP A 163 -9.87 -25.12 -27.80
C ASP A 163 -10.28 -25.14 -29.29
N GLN A 164 -9.68 -26.05 -30.08
CA GLN A 164 -10.09 -26.28 -31.46
C GLN A 164 -11.48 -26.94 -31.56
N SER A 165 -12.06 -27.40 -30.45
CA SER A 165 -13.35 -28.07 -30.37
C SER A 165 -14.53 -27.10 -30.13
N GLY A 166 -14.31 -25.78 -30.15
CA GLY A 166 -15.39 -24.80 -30.04
C GLY A 166 -16.01 -24.68 -28.64
N ALA A 167 -15.52 -25.44 -27.66
CA ALA A 167 -15.89 -25.29 -26.26
C ALA A 167 -14.83 -24.43 -25.55
N THR A 168 -15.00 -23.11 -25.58
CA THR A 168 -14.23 -22.22 -24.72
C THR A 168 -14.52 -22.62 -23.27
N ASP A 169 -13.52 -23.13 -22.56
CA ASP A 169 -13.60 -23.28 -21.11
C ASP A 169 -13.95 -21.88 -20.56
N PRO A 170 -15.10 -21.68 -19.90
CA PRO A 170 -15.56 -20.38 -19.41
C PRO A 170 -14.57 -19.72 -18.43
N ASN A 171 -13.53 -20.45 -17.98
CA ASN A 171 -12.45 -19.94 -17.15
C ASN A 171 -11.18 -19.50 -17.91
N SER A 172 -11.02 -19.81 -19.19
CA SER A 172 -9.79 -19.56 -19.97
C SER A 172 -9.47 -18.07 -20.18
N LEU A 173 -10.42 -17.20 -19.81
CA LEU A 173 -10.39 -15.77 -20.11
C LEU A 173 -10.82 -14.93 -18.92
N LYS A 174 -10.55 -15.41 -17.70
CA LYS A 174 -10.65 -14.54 -16.53
C LYS A 174 -9.66 -13.40 -16.70
N GLU A 175 -10.17 -12.18 -16.61
CA GLU A 175 -9.33 -10.98 -16.59
C GLU A 175 -8.29 -11.14 -15.49
N PHE A 176 -7.01 -11.08 -15.86
CA PHE A 176 -5.92 -11.19 -14.90
C PHE A 176 -5.85 -9.89 -14.08
N LYS A 177 -6.57 -9.89 -12.96
CA LYS A 177 -6.54 -8.80 -11.98
C LYS A 177 -5.57 -9.17 -10.86
N THR A 178 -4.38 -8.58 -10.90
CA THR A 178 -3.50 -8.51 -9.73
C THR A 178 -3.93 -7.33 -8.85
N ASP A 179 -3.84 -7.52 -7.53
CA ASP A 179 -4.08 -6.47 -6.55
C ASP A 179 -2.97 -5.41 -6.65
N ASP A 180 -3.27 -4.23 -7.18
CA ASP A 180 -2.30 -3.15 -7.49
C ASP A 180 -1.80 -2.41 -6.23
N GLY A 181 -1.74 -3.10 -5.11
CA GLY A 181 -1.31 -2.55 -3.83
C GLY A 181 -2.46 -2.09 -2.91
N GLU A 182 -3.72 -2.40 -3.23
CA GLU A 182 -4.84 -2.14 -2.33
C GLU A 182 -4.68 -2.94 -1.03
N ARG A 183 -4.27 -4.21 -1.14
CA ARG A 183 -3.90 -5.03 0.04
C ARG A 183 -2.73 -4.47 0.81
N LEU A 184 -1.71 -3.95 0.12
CA LEU A 184 -0.60 -3.28 0.79
C LEU A 184 -1.07 -2.04 1.55
N GLN A 185 -1.94 -1.24 0.95
CA GLN A 185 -2.51 -0.05 1.57
C GLN A 185 -3.40 -0.42 2.77
N GLN A 186 -4.18 -1.49 2.69
CA GLN A 186 -4.96 -2.02 3.82
C GLN A 186 -4.06 -2.49 4.97
N LEU A 187 -2.97 -3.20 4.67
CA LEU A 187 -2.01 -3.63 5.68
C LEU A 187 -1.28 -2.43 6.32
N LEU A 188 -0.83 -1.47 5.52
CA LEU A 188 -0.14 -0.27 5.99
C LEU A 188 -1.07 0.66 6.79
N SER A 189 -2.31 0.87 6.33
CA SER A 189 -3.31 1.68 7.05
C SER A 189 -3.82 0.98 8.31
N GLY A 190 -3.97 -0.34 8.29
CA GLY A 190 -4.28 -1.13 9.49
C GLY A 190 -3.17 -1.03 10.55
N ALA A 191 -1.91 -1.14 10.13
CA ALA A 191 -0.75 -0.92 11.00
C ALA A 191 -0.67 0.52 11.51
N GLY A 192 -0.83 1.52 10.63
CA GLY A 192 -0.82 2.94 10.96
C GLY A 192 -1.91 3.31 11.97
N ASN A 193 -3.13 2.79 11.81
CA ASN A 193 -4.22 2.99 12.76
C ASN A 193 -3.96 2.33 14.10
N THR A 194 -3.27 1.19 14.13
CA THR A 194 -2.93 0.49 15.36
C THR A 194 -1.84 1.24 16.14
N ILE A 195 -0.79 1.69 15.45
CA ILE A 195 0.25 2.54 16.03
C ILE A 195 -0.36 3.85 16.53
N ALA A 196 -1.19 4.52 15.72
CA ALA A 196 -1.87 5.75 16.12
C ALA A 196 -2.76 5.57 17.36
N LYS A 197 -3.48 4.44 17.47
CA LYS A 197 -4.30 4.11 18.66
C LYS A 197 -3.41 3.89 19.90
N THR A 198 -2.34 3.13 19.79
CA THR A 198 -1.42 2.89 20.91
C THR A 198 -0.74 4.18 21.36
N THR A 199 -0.27 5.02 20.44
CA THR A 199 0.30 6.34 20.76
C THR A 199 -0.74 7.26 21.40
N ARG A 200 -1.97 7.32 20.88
CA ARG A 200 -3.05 8.10 21.52
C ARG A 200 -3.37 7.60 22.91
N ASN A 201 -3.45 6.29 23.12
CA ASN A 201 -3.72 5.71 24.43
C ASN A 201 -2.58 5.99 25.41
N LEU A 202 -1.32 5.90 24.96
CA LEU A 202 -0.14 6.25 25.77
C LEU A 202 -0.13 7.75 26.11
N THR A 203 -0.42 8.64 25.16
CA THR A 203 -0.53 10.09 25.38
C THR A 203 -1.71 10.44 26.27
N GLN A 204 -2.84 9.75 26.15
CA GLN A 204 -3.99 9.92 27.04
C GLN A 204 -3.70 9.41 28.45
N GLN A 205 -3.01 8.28 28.59
CA GLN A 205 -2.60 7.74 29.88
C GLN A 205 -1.55 8.62 30.55
N ALA A 206 -0.57 9.15 29.80
CA ALA A 206 0.40 10.13 30.27
C ALA A 206 -0.25 11.49 30.61
N GLY A 207 -1.22 11.93 29.81
CA GLY A 207 -1.97 13.17 30.05
C GLY A 207 -2.88 13.07 31.27
N ASN A 208 -3.52 11.92 31.50
CA ASN A 208 -4.32 11.67 32.69
C ASN A 208 -3.45 11.48 33.94
N ALA A 209 -2.28 10.84 33.82
CA ALA A 209 -1.29 10.78 34.89
C ALA A 209 -0.74 12.18 35.21
N GLY A 210 -0.46 13.01 34.20
CA GLY A 210 -0.04 14.40 34.35
C GLY A 210 -1.12 15.29 34.98
N LYS A 211 -2.38 15.10 34.60
CA LYS A 211 -3.53 15.75 35.27
C LYS A 211 -3.70 15.28 36.71
N LEU A 212 -3.58 13.99 36.99
CA LEU A 212 -3.62 13.46 38.37
C LEU A 212 -2.45 13.98 39.22
N LEU A 213 -1.27 14.17 38.64
CA LEU A 213 -0.14 14.80 39.31
C LEU A 213 -0.37 16.29 39.52
N ALA A 214 -0.92 17.00 38.53
CA ALA A 214 -1.26 18.42 38.64
C ALA A 214 -2.41 18.68 39.64
N ASP A 215 -3.42 17.80 39.66
CA ASP A 215 -4.54 17.85 40.60
C ASP A 215 -4.07 17.50 42.01
N LYS A 216 -3.21 16.48 42.18
CA LYS A 216 -2.53 16.22 43.47
C LYS A 216 -1.61 17.36 43.92
N MET A 217 -1.04 18.14 42.99
CA MET A 217 -0.29 19.36 43.33
C MET A 217 -1.21 20.53 43.70
N LYS A 218 -2.43 20.59 43.14
CA LYS A 218 -3.45 21.59 43.48
C LYS A 218 -4.14 21.32 44.81
N GLU A 219 -4.25 20.05 45.19
CA GLU A 219 -4.87 19.59 46.43
C GLU A 219 -3.88 19.47 47.60
N ALA A 220 -2.58 19.67 47.37
CA ALA A 220 -1.62 19.77 48.47
C ALA A 220 -1.84 21.10 49.22
N PRO A 221 -2.08 21.09 50.55
CA PRO A 221 -2.31 22.31 51.31
C PRO A 221 -1.09 23.23 51.20
N SER A 222 -1.34 24.55 51.24
CA SER A 222 -0.39 25.66 51.08
C SER A 222 0.73 25.74 52.13
N SER A 223 1.10 24.61 52.74
CA SER A 223 2.14 24.41 53.74
C SER A 223 3.15 23.33 53.33
N ALA A 224 3.13 22.88 52.06
CA ALA A 224 4.07 21.92 51.53
C ALA A 224 5.29 22.62 50.93
N TYR A 225 6.50 22.21 51.34
CA TYR A 225 7.78 22.76 50.90
C TYR A 225 8.53 21.71 50.08
N PHE A 226 9.40 22.17 49.19
CA PHE A 226 10.43 21.33 48.58
C PHE A 226 11.70 21.45 49.42
N TYR A 227 12.44 20.36 49.58
CA TYR A 227 13.74 20.37 50.25
C TYR A 227 14.84 19.79 49.37
N MET A 228 16.06 20.27 49.52
CA MET A 228 17.25 19.72 48.87
C MET A 228 18.43 19.66 49.83
N VAL A 229 19.24 18.62 49.69
CA VAL A 229 20.55 18.53 50.35
C VAL A 229 21.57 19.13 49.40
N SER A 230 22.53 19.92 49.91
CA SER A 230 23.50 20.70 49.12
C SER A 230 23.98 19.98 47.85
N GLY A 231 23.63 20.52 46.67
CA GLY A 231 23.99 19.99 45.35
C GLY A 231 23.11 18.85 44.80
N GLY A 232 22.02 18.48 45.48
CA GLY A 232 21.09 17.41 45.08
C GLY A 232 19.83 17.88 44.34
N THR A 233 19.05 16.93 43.84
CA THR A 233 17.75 17.23 43.20
C THR A 233 16.68 17.58 44.23
N PRO A 234 15.84 18.60 43.99
CA PRO A 234 14.76 18.98 44.89
C PRO A 234 13.75 17.84 45.06
N LYS A 235 13.39 17.53 46.31
CA LYS A 235 12.41 16.50 46.69
C LYS A 235 11.22 17.15 47.40
N GLY A 236 10.01 16.76 47.04
CA GLY A 236 8.78 17.34 47.57
C GLY A 236 7.57 17.04 46.67
N PRO A 237 6.38 17.59 47.00
CA PRO A 237 6.08 18.50 48.11
C PRO A 237 5.82 17.76 49.44
N VAL A 238 6.42 18.21 50.54
CA VAL A 238 6.28 17.63 51.90
C VAL A 238 6.01 18.74 52.92
N PRO A 239 5.12 18.58 53.91
CA PRO A 239 4.85 19.62 54.90
C PRO A 239 6.09 19.95 55.75
N LEU A 240 6.23 21.21 56.16
CA LEU A 240 7.41 21.71 56.90
C LEU A 240 7.69 20.93 58.20
N THR A 241 6.63 20.46 58.88
CA THR A 241 6.72 19.65 60.10
C THR A 241 7.46 18.33 59.89
N ASP A 242 7.22 17.68 58.75
CA ASP A 242 7.82 16.38 58.43
C ASP A 242 9.29 16.56 58.04
N ILE A 243 9.63 17.70 57.42
CA ILE A 243 11.03 18.06 57.11
C ILE A 243 11.82 18.28 58.40
N HIS A 244 11.27 19.01 59.37
CA HIS A 244 11.89 19.14 60.70
C HIS A 244 12.03 17.78 61.41
N ALA A 245 11.02 16.90 61.32
CA ALA A 245 11.08 15.56 61.89
C ALA A 245 12.15 14.67 61.24
N MET A 246 12.36 14.78 59.92
CA MET A 246 13.40 14.06 59.18
C MET A 246 14.82 14.56 59.53
N VAL A 247 14.99 15.86 59.80
CA VAL A 247 16.26 16.42 60.29
C VAL A 247 16.51 15.99 61.73
N ALA A 248 15.49 16.04 62.60
CA ALA A 248 15.60 15.65 64.00
C ALA A 248 15.87 14.15 64.20
N SER A 249 15.35 13.30 63.31
CA SER A 249 15.62 11.85 63.31
C SER A 249 16.97 11.46 62.69
N GLY A 250 17.75 12.42 62.18
CA GLY A 250 19.05 12.17 61.54
C GLY A 250 18.95 11.60 60.12
N SER A 251 17.75 11.49 59.56
CA SER A 251 17.53 11.01 58.19
C SER A 251 17.89 12.05 57.12
N LEU A 252 17.95 13.34 57.48
CA LEU A 252 18.43 14.42 56.63
C LEU A 252 19.53 15.20 57.35
N PRO A 253 20.61 15.60 56.66
CA PRO A 253 21.67 16.42 57.25
C PRO A 253 21.15 17.83 57.57
N ALA A 254 21.73 18.45 58.60
CA ALA A 254 21.37 19.81 59.06
C ALA A 254 21.65 20.92 58.02
N THR A 255 22.27 20.59 56.89
CA THR A 255 22.55 21.49 55.76
C THR A 255 21.44 21.47 54.69
N VAL A 256 20.24 20.99 55.03
CA VAL A 256 19.11 20.92 54.09
C VAL A 256 18.50 22.30 53.87
N GLN A 257 18.25 22.62 52.60
CA GLN A 257 17.57 23.85 52.18
C GLN A 257 16.12 23.56 51.83
N ILE A 258 15.22 24.50 52.10
CA ILE A 258 13.81 24.43 51.77
C ILE A 258 13.38 25.59 50.87
N SER A 259 12.37 25.35 50.04
CA SER A 259 11.76 26.38 49.18
C SER A 259 10.24 26.17 49.09
N ARG A 260 9.50 27.26 48.94
CA ARG A 260 8.04 27.22 48.75
C ARG A 260 7.71 26.87 47.30
N PRO A 261 6.57 26.21 47.05
CA PRO A 261 6.09 25.96 45.69
C PRO A 261 5.92 27.29 44.94
N GLY A 262 6.71 27.52 43.89
CA GLY A 262 6.67 28.74 43.08
C GLY A 262 7.65 29.85 43.47
N SER A 263 8.55 29.64 44.43
CA SER A 263 9.67 30.55 44.73
C SER A 263 11.00 29.98 44.24
N ASP A 264 11.87 30.82 43.68
CA ASP A 264 13.25 30.44 43.28
C ASP A 264 14.27 30.60 44.41
N GLU A 265 13.84 31.01 45.59
CA GLU A 265 14.68 31.20 46.76
C GLU A 265 14.77 29.92 47.61
N TRP A 266 16.00 29.54 47.98
CA TRP A 266 16.30 28.39 48.82
C TRP A 266 16.89 28.87 50.15
N GLN A 267 16.26 28.48 51.26
CA GLN A 267 16.67 28.91 52.60
C GLN A 267 17.12 27.70 53.42
N PHE A 268 18.20 27.85 54.20
CA PHE A 268 18.63 26.80 55.12
C PHE A 268 17.63 26.65 56.27
N ILE A 269 17.29 25.40 56.60
CA ILE A 269 16.38 25.15 57.72
C ILE A 269 17.13 25.35 59.05
N SER A 270 16.59 26.17 59.95
CA SER A 270 17.10 26.31 61.30
C SER A 270 16.62 25.14 62.16
N ALA A 271 17.46 24.68 63.10
CA ALA A 271 17.16 23.53 63.96
C ALA A 271 16.17 23.85 65.11
N ASP A 272 15.70 25.11 65.23
CA ASP A 272 14.75 25.55 66.27
C ASP A 272 13.35 25.74 65.67
N PRO A 273 12.34 24.95 66.08
CA PRO A 273 10.99 25.01 65.53
C PRO A 273 10.16 26.25 65.92
N ARG A 274 10.72 27.23 66.66
CA ARG A 274 10.02 28.47 67.08
C ARG A 274 10.50 29.76 66.42
N ALA A 275 11.48 29.71 65.52
CA ALA A 275 11.94 30.91 64.82
C ALA A 275 11.04 31.19 63.60
N GLU A 276 9.99 32.01 63.79
CA GLU A 276 9.30 32.63 62.65
C GLU A 276 10.29 33.46 61.83
N VAL A 277 10.16 33.35 60.50
CA VAL A 277 11.01 34.02 59.50
C VAL A 277 10.77 35.53 59.56
N SER A 278 11.68 36.27 60.20
CA SER A 278 11.76 37.73 60.06
C SER A 278 12.51 38.09 58.77
N PRO A 279 12.04 39.07 57.98
CA PRO A 279 12.72 39.50 56.77
C PRO A 279 13.77 40.55 57.15
N GLU A 280 15.05 40.21 57.03
CA GLU A 280 16.12 41.20 57.21
C GLU A 280 16.72 41.60 55.86
N THR A 281 16.48 42.85 55.52
CA THR A 281 17.02 43.60 54.40
C THR A 281 18.49 43.93 54.63
N THR A 282 19.37 43.74 53.64
CA THR A 282 20.45 44.73 53.38
C THR A 282 20.88 44.76 51.90
N ASN A 283 20.60 45.93 51.35
CA ASN A 283 21.04 46.61 50.15
C ASN A 283 22.59 46.69 49.99
N GLY A 284 23.11 46.77 48.75
CA GLY A 284 24.40 47.43 48.51
C GLY A 284 25.26 46.98 47.31
N SER A 285 25.19 47.78 46.24
CA SER A 285 26.32 48.29 45.44
C SER A 285 26.61 47.69 44.06
N SER A 286 26.10 48.43 43.07
CA SER A 286 26.50 48.53 41.67
C SER A 286 27.87 49.20 41.49
N ALA A 287 28.71 48.64 40.62
CA ALA A 287 29.71 49.40 39.86
C ALA A 287 29.97 48.69 38.51
N ASP A 288 29.38 49.23 37.45
CA ASP A 288 29.86 49.03 36.09
C ASP A 288 30.18 50.41 35.51
N VAL A 289 31.40 50.55 35.00
CA VAL A 289 32.00 51.78 34.49
C VAL A 289 32.17 51.59 32.98
N SER A 290 31.65 52.57 32.25
CA SER A 290 31.68 52.74 30.82
C SER A 290 33.00 52.41 30.12
N ALA A 291 32.88 51.79 28.95
CA ALA A 291 33.57 52.19 27.71
C ALA A 291 32.68 51.82 26.51
#